data_AF-A0AAV4FC14-F1
#
_entry.id   AF-A0AAV4FC14-F1
#
_cell.length_a   1.000
_cell.length_b   1.000
_cell.length_c   1.000
_cell.angle_alpha   90.00
_cell.angle_beta   90.00
_cell.angle_gamma   90.00
#
_symmetry.space_group_name_H-M   'P 1'
#
loop_
_entity.id
_entity.type
_entity.pdbx_description
1 polymer ?
#
loop_
_entity_poly.entity_id
_entity_poly.type
_entity_poly.pdbx_seq_one_letter_code
_entity_poly.pdbx_strand_id
1 'polypeptide(L)'
;MSYRRRRFLTVLLFGPSFESDSGGMSEPRLCDYSGQYYCELCHWNDTFKIPARILHNWDFTSYKVCRASKQFLRLMYKKAVIRIQDVNPMLFGYVDQLNEIKKLREEMMIMKKYILSCISAMKAKLLLMLQSRQHFVENSDIYSMQDLLDTEEVLLPELVRVHSSWAQHIKVDCELCQGRGFCCELCQDKEVLFPFDNTAVVCPTCSSVLHRHCFAKKGVCPRCERRSKRKQNKS
;
A
#
# COMPACT_ATOMS: atom_id res chain seq x y z
N MET A 1 -19.92 -1.87 23.15
CA MET A 1 -20.17 -0.41 23.27
C MET A 1 -21.14 -0.01 22.17
N SER A 2 -22.36 0.40 22.57
CA SER A 2 -23.48 0.69 21.67
C SER A 2 -23.30 2.06 21.01
N TYR A 3 -23.10 2.09 19.69
CA TYR A 3 -23.01 3.33 18.94
C TYR A 3 -24.42 3.87 18.65
N ARG A 4 -24.87 4.81 19.49
CA ARG A 4 -26.11 5.57 19.30
C ARG A 4 -26.07 6.31 17.95
N ARG A 5 -26.90 5.89 16.99
CA ARG A 5 -27.22 6.68 15.79
C ARG A 5 -27.92 7.98 16.23
N ARG A 6 -27.24 9.12 16.12
CA ARG A 6 -27.89 10.44 16.21
C ARG A 6 -28.74 10.62 14.95
N ARG A 7 -30.06 10.66 15.14
CA ARG A 7 -31.01 11.17 14.14
C ARG A 7 -30.72 12.66 13.94
N PHE A 8 -30.17 13.03 12.80
CA PHE A 8 -30.35 14.37 12.26
C PHE A 8 -31.38 14.28 11.15
N LEU A 9 -32.58 14.71 11.50
CA LEU A 9 -33.75 14.83 10.64
C LEU A 9 -33.67 16.19 9.96
N THR A 10 -33.07 16.27 8.77
CA THR A 10 -33.34 17.38 7.84
C THR A 10 -33.19 16.85 6.42
N VAL A 11 -34.30 16.37 5.89
CA VAL A 11 -34.45 16.04 4.48
C VAL A 11 -34.56 17.36 3.71
N LEU A 12 -33.47 17.80 3.10
CA LEU A 12 -33.53 18.80 2.03
C LEU A 12 -33.71 18.05 0.71
N LEU A 13 -34.97 17.89 0.30
CA LEU A 13 -35.33 17.49 -1.05
C LEU A 13 -35.01 18.65 -2.00
N PHE A 14 -33.87 18.60 -2.69
CA PHE A 14 -33.67 19.37 -3.91
C PHE A 14 -33.81 18.43 -5.11
N GLY A 15 -35.04 18.35 -5.61
CA GLY A 15 -35.43 17.73 -6.88
C GLY A 15 -36.71 18.44 -7.37
N PRO A 16 -36.94 18.53 -8.69
CA PRO A 16 -38.00 19.37 -9.25
C PRO A 16 -39.37 18.87 -8.80
N SER A 17 -40.26 19.83 -8.48
CA SER A 17 -41.62 19.60 -7.99
C SER A 17 -42.39 18.65 -8.91
N PHE A 18 -42.75 17.47 -8.39
CA PHE A 18 -43.57 16.48 -9.08
C PHE A 18 -45.00 16.58 -8.53
N GLU A 19 -45.95 17.01 -9.36
CA GLU A 19 -47.37 16.98 -9.04
C GLU A 19 -47.83 15.52 -8.86
N SER A 20 -48.60 15.30 -7.80
CA SER A 20 -49.04 14.00 -7.33
C SER A 20 -50.16 13.43 -8.20
N ASP A 21 -49.87 12.33 -8.89
CA ASP A 21 -50.90 11.42 -9.37
C ASP A 21 -50.90 10.16 -8.49
N SER A 22 -52.09 9.77 -8.05
CA SER A 22 -52.37 8.69 -7.12
C SER A 22 -52.09 7.32 -7.75
N GLY A 23 -50.83 6.87 -7.65
CA GLY A 23 -50.38 5.52 -7.96
C GLY A 23 -49.29 5.11 -6.97
N GLY A 24 -49.44 3.96 -6.31
CA GLY A 24 -48.69 3.52 -5.14
C GLY A 24 -47.22 3.95 -5.10
N MET A 25 -46.88 4.84 -4.17
CA MET A 25 -45.49 5.25 -3.94
C MET A 25 -44.74 4.06 -3.35
N SER A 26 -43.91 3.42 -4.16
CA SER A 26 -43.07 2.31 -3.73
C SER A 26 -42.04 2.76 -2.70
N GLU A 27 -41.71 1.85 -1.77
CA GLU A 27 -40.86 2.16 -0.62
C GLU A 27 -39.46 2.61 -1.08
N PRO A 28 -38.95 3.75 -0.58
CA PRO A 28 -37.63 4.24 -0.97
C PRO A 28 -36.53 3.29 -0.49
N ARG A 29 -35.51 3.08 -1.33
CA ARG A 29 -34.43 2.12 -1.09
C ARG A 29 -33.14 2.85 -0.67
N LEU A 30 -32.52 2.40 0.42
CA LEU A 30 -31.25 2.95 0.92
C LEU A 30 -30.05 2.44 0.11
N CYS A 31 -29.20 3.36 -0.36
CA CYS A 31 -27.90 3.04 -0.93
C CYS A 31 -26.84 2.97 0.17
N ASP A 32 -26.19 1.81 0.36
CA ASP A 32 -25.14 1.62 1.37
C ASP A 32 -23.84 2.39 1.06
N TYR A 33 -23.64 2.88 -0.17
CA TYR A 33 -22.48 3.68 -0.52
C TYR A 33 -22.67 5.17 -0.21
N SER A 34 -23.75 5.78 -0.70
CA SER A 34 -24.01 7.21 -0.52
C SER A 34 -24.73 7.54 0.80
N GLY A 35 -25.35 6.55 1.44
CA GLY A 35 -26.16 6.75 2.65
C GLY A 35 -27.50 7.44 2.40
N GLN A 36 -27.90 7.60 1.13
CA GLN A 36 -29.13 8.28 0.72
C GLN A 36 -30.20 7.29 0.26
N TYR A 37 -31.47 7.72 0.32
CA TYR A 37 -32.61 6.97 -0.17
C TYR A 37 -32.93 7.34 -1.62
N TYR A 38 -33.35 6.36 -2.41
CA TYR A 38 -33.63 6.48 -3.85
C TYR A 38 -34.93 5.77 -4.20
N CYS A 39 -35.64 6.25 -5.23
CA CYS A 39 -36.78 5.55 -5.80
C CYS A 39 -36.35 4.26 -6.53
N GLU A 40 -37.32 3.42 -6.86
CA GLU A 40 -37.07 2.12 -7.52
C GLU A 40 -36.45 2.24 -8.91
N LEU A 41 -36.64 3.36 -9.62
CA LEU A 41 -36.01 3.60 -10.92
C LEU A 41 -34.51 3.90 -10.78
N CYS A 42 -34.11 4.55 -9.69
CA CYS A 42 -32.72 4.93 -9.41
C CYS A 42 -31.94 3.84 -8.65
N HIS A 43 -32.65 2.92 -8.00
CA HIS A 43 -32.05 1.91 -7.13
C HIS A 43 -32.66 0.52 -7.35
N TRP A 44 -31.95 -0.33 -8.09
CA TRP A 44 -32.42 -1.65 -8.51
C TRP A 44 -32.13 -2.78 -7.52
N ASN A 45 -31.72 -2.46 -6.29
CA ASN A 45 -31.19 -3.42 -5.32
C ASN A 45 -29.96 -4.18 -5.82
N ASP A 46 -29.27 -3.60 -6.80
CA ASP A 46 -27.94 -4.03 -7.20
C ASP A 46 -26.99 -4.02 -6.01
N THR A 47 -26.06 -4.98 -5.97
CA THR A 47 -25.10 -5.07 -4.87
C THR A 47 -23.67 -4.75 -5.31
N PHE A 48 -22.89 -4.17 -4.40
CA PHE A 48 -21.45 -3.95 -4.58
C PHE A 48 -20.72 -3.93 -3.24
N LYS A 49 -19.40 -4.20 -3.25
CA LYS A 49 -18.56 -4.12 -2.04
C LYS A 49 -18.23 -2.66 -1.71
N ILE A 50 -18.40 -2.25 -0.46
CA ILE A 50 -18.33 -0.83 -0.07
C ILE A 50 -16.93 -0.46 0.43
N PRO A 51 -16.22 0.49 -0.20
CA PRO A 51 -14.85 0.87 0.19
C PRO A 51 -14.69 1.21 1.66
N ALA A 52 -15.59 2.03 2.22
CA ALA A 52 -15.53 2.42 3.62
C ALA A 52 -15.66 1.22 4.57
N ARG A 53 -16.48 0.22 4.23
CA ARG A 53 -16.64 -1.00 5.06
C ARG A 53 -15.41 -1.89 4.99
N ILE A 54 -14.79 -2.01 3.82
CA ILE A 54 -13.53 -2.73 3.65
C ILE A 54 -12.42 -2.06 4.46
N LEU A 55 -12.25 -0.74 4.33
CA LEU A 55 -11.14 -0.03 4.97
C LEU A 55 -11.27 0.09 6.48
N HIS A 56 -12.50 0.19 7.01
CA HIS A 56 -12.71 0.33 8.46
C HIS A 56 -12.96 -0.99 9.18
N ASN A 57 -13.56 -1.97 8.51
CA ASN A 57 -14.02 -3.20 9.16
C ASN A 57 -13.48 -4.49 8.51
N TRP A 58 -12.67 -4.38 7.45
CA TRP A 58 -12.23 -5.52 6.64
C TRP A 58 -13.40 -6.39 6.13
N ASP A 59 -14.54 -5.74 5.86
CA ASP A 59 -15.78 -6.39 5.45
C ASP A 59 -15.95 -6.35 3.92
N PHE A 60 -15.87 -7.53 3.30
CA PHE A 60 -16.01 -7.71 1.86
C PHE A 60 -17.41 -8.15 1.41
N THR A 61 -18.40 -8.07 2.30
CA THR A 61 -19.81 -8.35 1.97
C THR A 61 -20.31 -7.35 0.92
N SER A 62 -21.18 -7.81 0.02
CA SER A 62 -21.81 -6.94 -0.98
C SER A 62 -23.11 -6.36 -0.41
N TYR A 63 -23.28 -5.05 -0.59
CA TYR A 63 -24.41 -4.30 -0.07
C TYR A 63 -25.18 -3.60 -1.18
N LYS A 64 -26.44 -3.29 -0.93
CA LYS A 64 -27.35 -2.67 -1.89
C LYS A 64 -26.92 -1.25 -2.20
N VAL A 65 -26.80 -0.90 -3.49
CA VAL A 65 -26.37 0.40 -3.96
C VAL A 65 -27.26 0.92 -5.08
N CYS A 66 -27.38 2.25 -5.17
CA CYS A 66 -28.06 2.88 -6.30
C CYS A 66 -27.23 2.71 -7.59
N ARG A 67 -27.88 2.88 -8.74
CA ARG A 67 -27.24 2.63 -10.05
C ARG A 67 -26.03 3.52 -10.29
N ALA A 68 -26.13 4.80 -9.93
CA ALA A 68 -25.04 5.77 -10.07
C ALA A 68 -23.82 5.37 -9.22
N SER A 69 -24.04 5.00 -7.95
CA SER A 69 -22.97 4.52 -7.07
C SER A 69 -22.34 3.23 -7.59
N LYS A 70 -23.13 2.28 -8.09
CA LYS A 70 -22.61 1.04 -8.70
C LYS A 70 -21.68 1.34 -9.87
N GLN A 71 -22.08 2.24 -10.77
CA GLN A 71 -21.28 2.65 -11.93
C GLN A 71 -19.96 3.31 -11.49
N PHE A 72 -20.03 4.25 -10.55
CA PHE A 72 -18.84 4.89 -10.00
C PHE A 72 -17.89 3.88 -9.36
N LEU A 73 -18.40 3.01 -8.48
CA LEU A 73 -17.60 2.00 -7.79
C LEU A 73 -16.92 1.03 -8.78
N ARG A 74 -17.62 0.63 -9.85
CA ARG A 74 -17.02 -0.18 -10.94
C ARG A 74 -15.87 0.54 -11.64
N LEU A 75 -16.01 1.83 -11.92
CA LEU A 75 -14.97 2.63 -12.59
C LEU A 75 -13.75 2.87 -11.71
N MET A 76 -13.95 2.98 -10.39
CA MET A 76 -12.87 3.25 -9.43
C MET A 76 -12.20 1.97 -8.91
N TYR A 77 -12.81 0.80 -9.12
CA TYR A 77 -12.39 -0.45 -8.51
C TYR A 77 -10.89 -0.78 -8.69
N LYS A 78 -10.35 -0.56 -9.89
CA LYS A 78 -8.94 -0.81 -10.23
C LYS A 78 -8.05 0.41 -10.10
N LYS A 79 -8.60 1.58 -9.80
CA LYS A 79 -7.80 2.81 -9.72
C LYS A 79 -7.07 2.85 -8.37
N ALA A 80 -5.76 2.98 -8.41
CA ALA A 80 -4.91 3.15 -7.23
C ALA A 80 -5.05 4.57 -6.71
N VAL A 81 -5.95 4.79 -5.75
CA VAL A 81 -6.28 6.13 -5.20
C VAL A 81 -6.37 6.14 -3.67
N ILE A 82 -6.13 5.00 -3.02
CA ILE A 82 -6.38 4.83 -1.59
C ILE A 82 -5.04 4.84 -0.86
N ARG A 83 -4.85 5.79 0.04
CA ARG A 83 -3.76 5.77 1.02
C ARG A 83 -4.29 5.23 2.33
N ILE A 84 -4.10 3.93 2.58
CA ILE A 84 -4.66 3.24 3.75
C ILE A 84 -4.18 3.90 5.05
N GLN A 85 -2.92 4.35 5.08
CA GLN A 85 -2.32 5.05 6.22
C GLN A 85 -3.09 6.31 6.62
N ASP A 86 -3.67 7.01 5.63
CA ASP A 86 -4.42 8.26 5.84
C ASP A 86 -5.87 7.99 6.28
N VAL A 87 -6.41 6.80 5.99
CA VAL A 87 -7.81 6.42 6.27
C VAL A 87 -7.95 5.62 7.57
N ASN A 88 -7.14 4.56 7.72
CA ASN A 88 -7.15 3.67 8.87
C ASN A 88 -5.77 3.00 9.04
N PRO A 89 -4.80 3.66 9.70
CA PRO A 89 -3.46 3.10 9.87
C PRO A 89 -3.44 1.82 10.72
N MET A 90 -4.43 1.65 11.61
CA MET A 90 -4.55 0.46 12.46
C MET A 90 -4.87 -0.81 11.66
N LEU A 91 -5.33 -0.66 10.41
CA LEU A 91 -5.65 -1.80 9.55
C LEU A 91 -4.43 -2.69 9.28
N PHE A 92 -3.24 -2.10 9.14
CA PHE A 92 -1.99 -2.85 9.01
C PHE A 92 -1.63 -3.63 10.27
N GLY A 93 -2.10 -3.22 11.45
CA GLY A 93 -1.94 -4.00 12.68
C GLY A 93 -3.00 -5.07 12.86
N TYR A 94 -4.13 -4.94 12.16
CA TYR A 94 -5.26 -5.88 12.23
C TYR A 94 -5.16 -7.02 11.20
N VAL A 95 -4.57 -6.76 10.04
CA VAL A 95 -4.44 -7.72 8.94
C VAL A 95 -2.98 -7.99 8.64
N ASP A 96 -2.48 -9.16 9.05
CA ASP A 96 -1.07 -9.53 8.93
C ASP A 96 -0.59 -9.58 7.47
N GLN A 97 -1.39 -10.16 6.57
CA GLN A 97 -1.08 -10.25 5.15
C GLN A 97 -0.90 -8.85 4.54
N LEU A 98 -1.74 -7.89 4.91
CA LEU A 98 -1.65 -6.51 4.42
C LEU A 98 -0.40 -5.80 4.97
N ASN A 99 -0.01 -6.09 6.21
CA ASN A 99 1.23 -5.60 6.80
C ASN A 99 2.46 -6.15 6.07
N GLU A 100 2.43 -7.44 5.71
CA GLU A 100 3.51 -8.07 4.95
C GLU A 100 3.62 -7.47 3.54
N ILE A 101 2.50 -7.27 2.86
CA ILE A 101 2.45 -6.56 1.57
C ILE A 101 3.07 -5.16 1.70
N LYS A 102 2.75 -4.41 2.76
CA LYS A 102 3.32 -3.07 3.00
C LYS A 102 4.84 -3.14 3.12
N LYS A 103 5.37 -4.08 3.92
CA LYS A 103 6.83 -4.28 4.09
C LYS A 103 7.50 -4.64 2.76
N LEU A 104 6.96 -5.62 2.03
CA LEU A 104 7.48 -6.01 0.72
C LEU A 104 7.52 -4.82 -0.24
N ARG A 105 6.45 -4.01 -0.30
CA ARG A 105 6.42 -2.82 -1.17
C ARG A 105 7.47 -1.78 -0.78
N GLU A 106 7.67 -1.54 0.51
CA GLU A 106 8.72 -0.63 1.01
C GLU A 106 10.12 -1.13 0.61
N GLU A 107 10.40 -2.43 0.77
CA GLU A 107 11.65 -3.07 0.35
C GLU A 107 11.85 -3.00 -1.17
N MET A 108 10.78 -3.25 -1.94
CA MET A 108 10.80 -3.14 -3.40
C MET A 108 11.12 -1.70 -3.87
N MET A 109 10.69 -0.65 -3.15
CA MET A 109 11.09 0.72 -3.47
C MET A 109 12.59 0.95 -3.31
N ILE A 110 13.23 0.25 -2.37
CA ILE A 110 14.69 0.26 -2.21
C ILE A 110 15.34 -0.51 -3.36
N MET A 111 14.89 -1.75 -3.62
CA MET A 111 15.40 -2.61 -4.68
C MET A 111 15.29 -1.98 -6.07
N LYS A 112 14.19 -1.26 -6.35
CA LYS A 112 13.96 -0.55 -7.62
C LYS A 112 15.15 0.33 -8.02
N LYS A 113 15.83 0.95 -7.05
CA LYS A 113 17.02 1.79 -7.31
C LYS A 113 18.17 0.98 -7.92
N TYR A 114 18.37 -0.26 -7.46
CA TYR A 114 19.35 -1.18 -8.00
C TYR A 114 18.97 -1.62 -9.42
N ILE A 115 17.69 -1.97 -9.62
CA ILE A 115 17.16 -2.43 -10.91
C ILE A 115 17.28 -1.34 -11.98
N LEU A 116 16.85 -0.11 -11.69
CA LEU A 116 16.89 1.01 -12.65
C LEU A 116 18.30 1.38 -13.09
N SER A 117 19.30 1.12 -12.24
CA SER A 117 20.70 1.44 -12.52
C SER A 117 21.52 0.22 -12.91
N CYS A 118 20.88 -0.93 -13.17
CA CYS A 118 21.50 -2.17 -13.61
C CYS A 118 21.04 -2.54 -15.03
N ILE A 119 21.97 -2.59 -15.98
CA ILE A 119 21.68 -2.88 -17.39
C ILE A 119 21.11 -4.30 -17.55
N SER A 120 21.65 -5.28 -16.83
CA SER A 120 21.19 -6.67 -16.87
C SER A 120 19.76 -6.81 -16.36
N ALA A 121 19.42 -6.11 -15.26
CA ALA A 121 18.07 -6.08 -14.71
C ALA A 121 17.06 -5.47 -15.69
N MET A 122 17.44 -4.37 -16.35
CA MET A 122 16.61 -3.70 -17.36
C MET A 122 16.36 -4.59 -18.58
N LYS A 123 17.39 -5.32 -19.06
CA LYS A 123 17.25 -6.30 -20.14
C LYS A 123 16.33 -7.47 -19.75
N ALA A 124 16.43 -7.94 -18.51
CA ALA A 124 15.56 -8.97 -17.94
C ALA A 124 14.14 -8.46 -17.64
N LYS A 125 13.87 -7.16 -17.83
CA LYS A 125 12.54 -6.53 -17.63
C LYS A 125 11.95 -6.78 -16.24
N LEU A 126 12.78 -6.80 -15.20
CA LEU A 126 12.34 -7.14 -13.84
C LEU A 126 11.19 -6.24 -13.31
N LEU A 127 11.15 -4.96 -13.71
CA LEU A 127 10.05 -4.06 -13.33
C LEU A 127 8.71 -4.45 -13.98
N LEU A 128 8.72 -5.11 -15.15
CA LEU A 128 7.49 -5.52 -15.84
C LEU A 128 6.85 -6.76 -15.22
N MET A 129 7.50 -7.40 -14.24
CA MET A 129 6.89 -8.47 -13.47
C MET A 129 5.64 -8.00 -12.69
N LEU A 130 5.52 -6.69 -12.42
CA LEU A 130 4.36 -6.05 -11.81
C LEU A 130 3.52 -5.22 -12.81
N GLN A 131 3.56 -5.54 -14.10
CA GLN A 131 2.82 -4.77 -15.13
C GLN A 131 1.30 -4.70 -14.88
N SER A 132 0.73 -5.70 -14.20
CA SER A 132 -0.69 -5.73 -13.79
C SER A 132 -1.03 -4.68 -12.72
N ARG A 133 -0.03 -4.20 -11.97
CA ARG A 133 -0.16 -3.27 -10.84
C ARG A 133 0.99 -2.26 -10.84
N GLN A 134 1.11 -1.48 -11.92
CA GLN A 134 2.24 -0.55 -12.08
C GLN A 134 2.39 0.46 -10.94
N HIS A 135 1.30 0.84 -10.27
CA HIS A 135 1.36 1.72 -9.10
C HIS A 135 2.26 1.18 -7.97
N PHE A 136 2.50 -0.14 -7.92
CA PHE A 136 3.41 -0.76 -6.95
C PHE A 136 4.88 -0.55 -7.24
N VAL A 137 5.26 -0.25 -8.49
CA VAL A 137 6.63 0.19 -8.80
C VAL A 137 6.77 1.71 -8.68
N GLU A 138 5.68 2.48 -8.62
CA GLU A 138 5.71 3.93 -8.48
C GLU A 138 5.83 4.39 -7.03
N ASN A 139 5.09 3.74 -6.11
CA ASN A 139 5.04 4.07 -4.69
C ASN A 139 4.70 2.85 -3.82
N SER A 140 4.90 2.96 -2.51
CA SER A 140 4.56 1.93 -1.50
C SER A 140 3.18 2.12 -0.84
N ASP A 141 2.58 3.31 -0.93
CA ASP A 141 1.52 3.73 0.00
C ASP A 141 0.12 3.74 -0.62
N ILE A 142 0.01 3.67 -1.95
CA ILE A 142 -1.26 3.78 -2.68
C ILE A 142 -1.76 2.39 -3.07
N TYR A 143 -3.05 2.16 -2.87
CA TYR A 143 -3.77 0.93 -3.14
C TYR A 143 -5.03 1.21 -3.96
N SER A 144 -5.50 0.20 -4.67
CA SER A 144 -6.81 0.12 -5.31
C SER A 144 -7.75 -0.75 -4.49
N MET A 145 -9.06 -0.71 -4.78
CA MET A 145 -10.00 -1.64 -4.17
C MET A 145 -9.70 -3.09 -4.55
N GLN A 146 -9.21 -3.30 -5.77
CA GLN A 146 -8.78 -4.62 -6.22
C GLN A 146 -7.62 -5.16 -5.38
N ASP A 147 -6.63 -4.34 -5.01
CA ASP A 147 -5.49 -4.79 -4.20
C ASP A 147 -5.93 -5.32 -2.82
N LEU A 148 -6.86 -4.61 -2.18
CA LEU A 148 -7.44 -5.01 -0.89
C LEU A 148 -8.20 -6.34 -0.98
N LEU A 149 -8.87 -6.57 -2.11
CA LEU A 149 -9.62 -7.80 -2.35
C LEU A 149 -8.74 -9.00 -2.70
N ASP A 150 -7.62 -8.73 -3.36
CA ASP A 150 -6.68 -9.73 -3.82
C ASP A 150 -5.61 -10.07 -2.76
N THR A 151 -5.67 -9.44 -1.57
CA THR A 151 -4.61 -9.42 -0.55
C THR A 151 -4.01 -10.80 -0.25
N GLU A 152 -4.83 -11.78 0.11
CA GLU A 152 -4.35 -13.09 0.58
C GLU A 152 -4.04 -14.06 -0.57
N GLU A 153 -5.00 -14.28 -1.47
CA GLU A 153 -4.93 -15.37 -2.45
C GLU A 153 -4.08 -15.06 -3.69
N VAL A 154 -3.89 -13.78 -4.01
CA VAL A 154 -3.27 -13.38 -5.28
C VAL A 154 -2.09 -12.46 -5.05
N LEU A 155 -2.31 -11.38 -4.31
CA LEU A 155 -1.39 -10.27 -4.22
C LEU A 155 -0.15 -10.59 -3.40
N LEU A 156 -0.33 -11.15 -2.21
CA LEU A 156 0.81 -11.51 -1.35
C LEU A 156 1.71 -12.57 -2.03
N PRO A 157 1.20 -13.71 -2.55
CA PRO A 157 2.04 -14.68 -3.26
C PRO A 157 2.75 -14.09 -4.49
N GLU A 158 2.06 -13.23 -5.27
CA GLU A 158 2.65 -12.52 -6.41
C GLU A 158 3.83 -11.64 -5.96
N LEU A 159 3.64 -10.83 -4.92
CA LEU A 159 4.67 -9.94 -4.40
C LEU A 159 5.86 -10.69 -3.81
N VAL A 160 5.64 -11.75 -3.03
CA VAL A 160 6.72 -12.59 -2.49
C VAL A 160 7.57 -13.14 -3.63
N ARG A 161 6.93 -13.71 -4.67
CA ARG A 161 7.66 -14.24 -5.84
C ARG A 161 8.47 -13.18 -6.56
N VAL A 162 7.88 -12.00 -6.84
CA VAL A 162 8.59 -10.91 -7.53
C VAL A 162 9.74 -10.39 -6.67
N HIS A 163 9.50 -10.16 -5.38
CA HIS A 163 10.50 -9.72 -4.43
C HIS A 163 11.68 -10.69 -4.35
N SER A 164 11.42 -11.99 -4.24
CA SER A 164 12.46 -13.04 -4.25
C SER A 164 13.26 -13.03 -5.55
N SER A 165 12.62 -12.86 -6.71
CA SER A 165 13.31 -12.76 -7.99
C SER A 165 14.22 -11.52 -8.06
N TRP A 166 13.76 -10.38 -7.56
CA TRP A 166 14.57 -9.15 -7.49
C TRP A 166 15.75 -9.31 -6.52
N ALA A 167 15.51 -9.90 -5.35
CA ALA A 167 16.55 -10.20 -4.37
C ALA A 167 17.61 -11.16 -4.94
N GLN A 168 17.19 -12.23 -5.62
CA GLN A 168 18.08 -13.18 -6.27
C GLN A 168 18.97 -12.50 -7.31
N HIS A 169 18.39 -11.66 -8.18
CA HIS A 169 19.16 -10.89 -9.14
C HIS A 169 20.18 -9.96 -8.45
N ILE A 170 19.75 -9.22 -7.43
CA ILE A 170 20.58 -8.20 -6.78
C ILE A 170 21.71 -8.84 -5.97
N LYS A 171 21.44 -9.93 -5.26
CA LYS A 171 22.36 -10.53 -4.28
C LYS A 171 23.24 -11.63 -4.86
N VAL A 172 22.77 -12.36 -5.87
CA VAL A 172 23.41 -13.60 -6.31
C VAL A 172 23.81 -13.53 -7.77
N ASP A 173 22.88 -13.17 -8.66
CA ASP A 173 23.11 -13.36 -10.10
C ASP A 173 23.91 -12.21 -10.74
N CYS A 174 23.90 -11.01 -10.14
CA CYS A 174 24.46 -9.81 -10.77
C CYS A 174 25.60 -9.17 -9.97
N GLU A 175 26.82 -9.31 -10.49
CA GLU A 175 28.03 -8.71 -9.90
C GLU A 175 27.95 -7.18 -9.80
N LEU A 176 27.30 -6.51 -10.77
CA LEU A 176 27.11 -5.05 -10.74
C LEU A 176 26.24 -4.61 -9.55
N CYS A 177 25.20 -5.40 -9.24
CA CYS A 177 24.34 -5.14 -8.08
C CYS A 177 25.08 -5.45 -6.77
N GLN A 178 25.80 -6.57 -6.72
CA GLN A 178 26.60 -6.98 -5.56
C GLN A 178 27.68 -5.95 -5.21
N GLY A 179 28.37 -5.40 -6.21
CA GLY A 179 29.37 -4.34 -6.02
C GLY A 179 28.80 -3.03 -5.45
N ARG A 180 27.48 -2.87 -5.41
CA ARG A 180 26.77 -1.73 -4.79
C ARG A 180 26.18 -2.07 -3.42
N GLY A 181 26.41 -3.27 -2.91
CA GLY A 181 26.13 -3.62 -1.54
C GLY A 181 27.10 -2.94 -0.57
N PHE A 182 26.94 -3.23 0.71
CA PHE A 182 27.68 -2.60 1.80
C PHE A 182 28.36 -3.64 2.66
N CYS A 183 29.57 -3.35 3.14
CA CYS A 183 30.19 -4.13 4.20
C CYS A 183 29.97 -3.42 5.54
N CYS A 184 29.63 -4.18 6.58
CA CYS A 184 29.46 -3.61 7.91
C CYS A 184 30.82 -3.19 8.50
N GLU A 185 31.05 -1.88 8.70
CA GLU A 185 32.31 -1.34 9.26
C GLU A 185 32.54 -1.69 10.75
N LEU A 186 31.56 -2.32 11.41
CA LEU A 186 31.58 -2.60 12.86
C LEU A 186 31.89 -4.07 13.19
N CYS A 187 32.01 -4.93 12.19
CA CYS A 187 32.36 -6.34 12.37
C CYS A 187 33.34 -6.79 11.28
N GLN A 188 33.92 -7.99 11.46
CA GLN A 188 34.79 -8.62 10.47
C GLN A 188 34.03 -9.53 9.49
N ASP A 189 32.72 -9.61 9.64
CA ASP A 189 31.87 -10.33 8.71
C ASP A 189 31.99 -9.73 7.30
N LYS A 190 32.18 -10.61 6.31
CA LYS A 190 32.34 -10.26 4.90
C LYS A 190 31.03 -10.37 4.13
N GLU A 191 29.93 -10.75 4.79
CA GLU A 191 28.61 -10.72 4.18
C GLU A 191 28.29 -9.33 3.62
N VAL A 192 27.86 -9.31 2.36
CA VAL A 192 27.44 -8.09 1.68
C VAL A 192 26.01 -7.78 2.10
N LEU A 193 25.82 -6.60 2.68
CA LEU A 193 24.54 -6.09 3.14
C LEU A 193 23.87 -5.21 2.10
N PHE A 194 22.55 -5.30 2.08
CA PHE A 194 21.69 -4.42 1.33
C PHE A 194 20.73 -3.66 2.27
N PRO A 195 20.29 -2.45 1.91
CA PRO A 195 19.42 -1.66 2.76
C PRO A 195 18.03 -2.28 3.02
N PHE A 196 17.64 -3.28 2.22
CA PHE A 196 16.38 -4.02 2.35
C PHE A 196 16.54 -5.34 3.11
N ASP A 197 17.71 -5.62 3.69
CA ASP A 197 17.91 -6.81 4.51
C ASP A 197 17.33 -6.65 5.91
N ASN A 198 16.66 -7.69 6.41
CA ASN A 198 16.10 -7.70 7.77
C ASN A 198 17.17 -7.49 8.86
N THR A 199 18.39 -7.98 8.63
CA THR A 199 19.53 -7.86 9.53
C THR A 199 20.25 -6.51 9.40
N ALA A 200 19.88 -5.67 8.43
CA ALA A 200 20.52 -4.39 8.18
C ALA A 200 19.81 -3.23 8.88
N VAL A 201 20.58 -2.16 9.08
CA VAL A 201 20.10 -0.83 9.46
C VAL A 201 20.78 0.22 8.60
N VAL A 202 20.00 1.18 8.12
CA VAL A 202 20.50 2.30 7.32
C VAL A 202 20.71 3.50 8.23
N CYS A 203 21.92 4.05 8.25
CA CYS A 203 22.18 5.28 8.99
C CYS A 203 21.39 6.44 8.36
N PRO A 204 20.53 7.15 9.11
CA PRO A 204 19.69 8.23 8.56
C PRO A 204 20.49 9.45 8.10
N THR A 205 21.71 9.63 8.58
CA THR A 205 22.54 10.80 8.28
C THR A 205 23.43 10.61 7.06
N CYS A 206 23.98 9.42 6.84
CA CYS A 206 24.95 9.18 5.76
C CYS A 206 24.61 7.99 4.86
N SER A 207 23.47 7.34 5.09
CA SER A 207 22.98 6.19 4.32
C SER A 207 23.93 5.01 4.25
N SER A 208 24.88 4.90 5.20
CA SER A 208 25.70 3.69 5.33
C SER A 208 24.83 2.57 5.89
N VAL A 209 24.97 1.37 5.34
CA VAL A 209 24.30 0.18 5.84
C VAL A 209 25.23 -0.59 6.77
N LEU A 210 24.69 -1.01 7.92
CA LEU A 210 25.39 -1.77 8.95
C LEU A 210 24.49 -2.91 9.41
N HIS A 211 25.06 -3.94 10.04
CA HIS A 211 24.25 -4.91 10.78
C HIS A 211 23.50 -4.21 11.92
N ARG A 212 22.21 -4.50 12.05
CA ARG A 212 21.32 -3.98 13.10
C ARG A 212 21.88 -4.25 14.49
N HIS A 213 22.36 -5.47 14.74
CA HIS A 213 22.97 -5.83 16.03
C HIS A 213 24.27 -5.04 16.29
N CYS A 214 25.15 -4.91 15.30
CA CYS A 214 26.39 -4.15 15.44
C CYS A 214 26.13 -2.67 15.74
N PHE A 215 25.17 -2.06 15.05
CA PHE A 215 24.78 -0.68 15.29
C PHE A 215 24.15 -0.50 16.67
N ALA A 216 23.25 -1.39 17.09
CA ALA A 216 22.64 -1.35 18.42
C ALA A 216 23.68 -1.43 19.55
N LYS A 217 24.71 -2.29 19.40
CA LYS A 217 25.80 -2.41 20.38
C LYS A 217 26.68 -1.16 20.44
N LYS A 218 26.97 -0.53 19.30
CA LYS A 218 27.88 0.63 19.23
C LYS A 218 27.18 1.95 19.53
N GLY A 219 25.89 2.07 19.21
CA GLY A 219 25.07 3.27 19.37
C GLY A 219 25.40 4.43 18.42
N VAL A 220 26.52 4.37 17.68
CA VAL A 220 26.97 5.45 16.79
C VAL A 220 27.41 4.90 15.43
N CYS A 221 27.14 5.67 14.37
CA CYS A 221 27.63 5.34 13.03
C CYS A 221 29.12 5.72 12.90
N PRO A 222 30.02 4.76 12.61
CA PRO A 222 31.47 5.04 12.52
C PRO A 222 31.81 6.02 11.40
N ARG A 223 31.05 5.98 10.28
CA ARG A 223 31.22 6.91 9.16
C ARG A 223 30.85 8.35 9.54
N CYS A 224 29.77 8.53 10.29
CA CYS A 224 29.36 9.84 10.79
C CYS A 224 30.36 10.39 11.81
N GLU A 225 30.84 9.54 12.72
CA GLU A 225 31.86 9.93 13.70
C GLU A 225 33.15 10.41 13.01
N ARG A 226 33.64 9.65 12.02
CA ARG A 226 34.81 10.05 11.21
C ARG A 226 34.58 11.38 10.48
N ARG A 227 33.38 11.60 9.92
CA ARG A 227 33.02 12.87 9.26
C ARG A 227 32.98 14.04 10.24
N SER A 228 32.45 13.85 11.44
CA SER A 228 32.38 14.89 12.47
C SER A 228 33.76 15.32 12.96
N LYS A 229 34.63 14.36 13.29
CA LYS A 229 36.03 14.62 13.69
C LYS A 229 36.81 15.39 12.63
N ARG A 230 36.64 15.03 11.35
CA ARG A 230 37.26 15.76 10.22
C ARG A 230 36.77 17.20 10.05
N LYS A 231 35.53 17.50 10.45
CA LYS A 231 35.01 18.87 10.41
C LYS A 231 35.58 19.71 11.56
N GLN A 232 35.68 19.14 12.76
CA GLN A 232 36.24 19.80 13.94
C GLN A 232 37.74 20.11 13.78
N ASN A 233 38.50 19.26 13.07
CA ASN A 233 39.92 19.52 12.82
C ASN A 233 40.18 20.56 11.70
N LYS A 234 39.12 21.09 11.07
CA LYS A 234 39.21 22.11 10.01
C LYS A 234 38.72 23.50 10.47
N SER A 235 38.23 23.59 11.71
CA SER A 235 37.82 24.82 12.40
C SER A 235 38.86 25.17 13.46
#